data_AF-A0A2D8FN68-F1
#
_entry.id   AF-A0A2D8FN68-F1
#
_cell.length_a   1.000
_cell.length_b   1.000
_cell.length_c   1.000
_cell.angle_alpha   90.00
_cell.angle_beta   90.00
_cell.angle_gamma   90.00
#
_symmetry.space_group_name_H-M   'P 1'
#
loop_
_entity.id
_entity.type
_entity.pdbx_description
1 polymer ?
#
loop_
_entity_poly.entity_id
_entity_poly.type
_entity_poly.pdbx_seq_one_letter_code
_entity_poly.pdbx_strand_id
1 'polypeptide(L)'
;MADEITAEETALYEDLAERAGEVARRLLAERGLIYLDDLDPEAARDLLRIAWREAAQTRFEGLDISELHAEIDAMIESLVITPQGETLTSIH
;
A
#
# COMPACT_ATOMS: atom_id res chain seq x y z
N MET A 1 -23.59 -11.65 7.72
CA MET A 1 -22.84 -12.16 8.88
C MET A 1 -21.67 -11.22 9.02
N ALA A 2 -21.47 -10.62 10.19
CA ALA A 2 -20.35 -9.70 10.41
C ALA A 2 -19.10 -10.56 10.48
N ASP A 3 -18.19 -10.36 9.53
CA ASP A 3 -16.86 -10.97 9.56
C ASP A 3 -16.07 -10.19 10.63
N GLU A 4 -16.06 -10.72 11.85
CA GLU A 4 -15.26 -10.15 12.94
C GLU A 4 -13.79 -10.49 12.66
N ILE A 5 -13.06 -9.53 12.09
CA ILE A 5 -11.60 -9.64 11.97
C ILE A 5 -11.05 -9.98 13.35
N THR A 6 -10.45 -11.15 13.47
CA THR A 6 -9.92 -11.61 14.75
C THR A 6 -8.70 -10.77 15.14
N ALA A 7 -8.35 -10.77 16.43
CA ALA A 7 -7.15 -10.06 16.90
C ALA A 7 -5.86 -10.60 16.23
N GLU A 8 -5.85 -11.88 15.85
CA GLU A 8 -4.75 -12.49 15.07
C GLU A 8 -4.68 -11.94 13.65
N GLU A 9 -5.81 -11.79 12.96
CA GLU A 9 -5.84 -11.20 11.62
C GLU A 9 -5.46 -9.71 11.64
N THR A 10 -5.91 -8.97 12.65
CA THR A 10 -5.51 -7.56 12.82
C THR A 10 -3.99 -7.45 13.00
N ALA A 11 -3.41 -8.25 13.89
CA ALA A 11 -1.96 -8.25 14.10
C ALA A 11 -1.19 -8.67 12.84
N LEU A 12 -1.75 -9.59 12.03
CA LEU A 12 -1.18 -9.99 10.76
C LEU A 12 -1.17 -8.83 9.75
N TYR A 13 -2.28 -8.09 9.64
CA TYR A 13 -2.36 -6.93 8.74
C TYR A 13 -1.47 -5.78 9.20
N GLU A 14 -1.31 -5.55 10.51
CA GLU A 14 -0.38 -4.55 11.03
C GLU A 14 1.08 -4.89 10.68
N ASP A 15 1.48 -6.14 10.90
CA ASP A 15 2.81 -6.67 10.54
C ASP A 15 3.07 -6.58 9.02
N LEU A 16 2.05 -6.86 8.20
CA LEU A 16 2.14 -6.74 6.76
C LEU A 16 2.24 -5.28 6.29
N ALA A 17 1.46 -4.38 6.91
CA ALA A 17 1.47 -2.95 6.62
C ALA A 17 2.82 -2.30 6.98
N GLU A 18 3.42 -2.68 8.11
CA GLU A 18 4.74 -2.21 8.51
C GLU A 18 5.80 -2.58 7.46
N ARG A 19 5.84 -3.87 7.07
CA ARG A 19 6.78 -4.34 6.05
C ARG A 19 6.54 -3.69 4.69
N ALA A 20 5.28 -3.54 4.28
CA ALA A 20 4.93 -2.85 3.05
C ALA A 20 5.43 -1.38 3.09
N GLY A 21 5.34 -0.71 4.24
CA GLY A 21 5.88 0.63 4.44
C GLY A 21 7.41 0.71 4.33
N GLU A 22 8.14 -0.31 4.80
CA GLU A 22 9.60 -0.39 4.62
C GLU A 22 9.98 -0.60 3.16
N VAL A 23 9.30 -1.52 2.46
CA VAL A 23 9.53 -1.75 1.02
C VAL A 23 9.18 -0.50 0.22
N ALA A 24 8.05 0.15 0.49
CA ALA A 24 7.66 1.39 -0.17
C ALA A 24 8.72 2.48 0.01
N ARG A 25 9.28 2.64 1.22
CA ARG A 25 10.38 3.58 1.47
C ARG A 25 11.64 3.24 0.68
N ARG A 26 12.00 1.96 0.57
CA ARG A 26 13.11 1.51 -0.29
C ARG A 26 12.85 1.90 -1.75
N LEU A 27 11.68 1.54 -2.27
CA LEU A 27 11.26 1.79 -3.66
C LEU A 27 11.17 3.29 -4.00
N LEU A 28 10.81 4.13 -3.05
CA LEU A 28 10.84 5.59 -3.18
C LEU A 28 12.28 6.10 -3.24
N ALA A 29 13.14 5.64 -2.33
CA ALA A 29 14.55 6.03 -2.29
C ALA A 29 15.30 5.63 -3.58
N GLU A 30 14.99 4.46 -4.16
CA GLU A 30 15.52 4.01 -5.45
C GLU A 30 15.14 4.95 -6.61
N ARG A 31 13.99 5.63 -6.50
CA ARG A 31 13.52 6.65 -7.45
C ARG A 31 13.99 8.07 -7.11
N GLY A 32 14.77 8.23 -6.04
CA GLY A 32 15.21 9.54 -5.53
C GLY A 32 14.10 10.34 -4.85
N LEU A 33 13.01 9.69 -4.45
CA LEU A 33 11.85 10.30 -3.81
C LEU A 33 11.82 10.01 -2.31
N ILE A 34 11.18 10.89 -1.56
CA ILE A 34 11.05 10.78 -0.09
C ILE A 34 9.60 10.48 0.29
N TYR A 35 8.63 11.09 -0.39
CA TYR A 35 7.21 10.94 -0.09
C TYR A 35 6.46 10.28 -1.24
N LEU A 36 5.45 9.48 -0.88
CA LEU A 36 4.53 8.84 -1.82
C LEU A 36 3.63 9.87 -2.53
N ASP A 37 3.46 11.04 -1.92
CA ASP A 37 2.67 12.16 -2.43
C ASP A 37 3.37 12.93 -3.57
N ASP A 38 4.70 12.81 -3.68
CA ASP A 38 5.45 13.33 -4.82
C ASP A 38 5.19 12.53 -6.13
N LEU A 39 4.46 11.40 -6.04
CA LEU A 39 4.06 10.60 -7.19
C LEU A 39 2.64 10.94 -7.64
N ASP A 40 2.41 10.86 -8.94
CA ASP A 40 1.05 10.82 -9.48
C ASP A 40 0.24 9.70 -8.82
N PRO A 41 -1.07 9.88 -8.59
CA PRO A 41 -1.92 8.88 -7.91
C PRO A 41 -1.82 7.46 -8.49
N GLU A 42 -1.68 7.33 -9.80
CA GLU A 42 -1.51 6.03 -10.45
C GLU A 42 -0.14 5.41 -10.15
N ALA A 43 0.93 6.22 -10.15
CA ALA A 43 2.28 5.77 -9.82
C ALA A 43 2.42 5.44 -8.32
N ALA A 44 1.74 6.20 -7.46
CA ALA A 44 1.64 5.93 -6.03
C ALA A 44 0.94 4.58 -5.76
N ARG A 45 -0.19 4.31 -6.43
CA ARG A 45 -0.89 3.02 -6.35
C ARG A 45 -0.01 1.87 -6.84
N ASP A 46 0.69 2.05 -7.96
CA ASP A 46 1.56 1.02 -8.51
C ASP A 46 2.72 0.69 -7.55
N LEU A 47 3.35 1.72 -6.97
CA LEU A 47 4.40 1.53 -5.98
C LEU A 47 3.87 0.81 -4.73
N LEU A 48 2.71 1.20 -4.22
CA LEU A 48 2.07 0.51 -3.10
C LEU A 48 1.77 -0.96 -3.45
N ARG A 49 1.27 -1.23 -4.66
CA ARG A 49 0.99 -2.61 -5.10
C ARG A 49 2.24 -3.46 -5.08
N ILE A 50 3.35 -2.95 -5.59
CA ILE A 50 4.63 -3.64 -5.56
C ILE A 50 5.08 -3.87 -4.11
N ALA A 51 5.01 -2.82 -3.27
CA ALA A 51 5.46 -2.90 -1.89
C ALA A 51 4.68 -3.92 -1.05
N TRP A 52 3.36 -3.95 -1.18
CA TRP A 52 2.50 -4.91 -0.47
C TRP A 52 2.70 -6.34 -0.97
N ARG A 53 2.89 -6.54 -2.28
CA ARG A 53 3.18 -7.87 -2.84
C ARG A 53 4.55 -8.40 -2.40
N GLU A 54 5.59 -7.57 -2.42
CA GLU A 54 6.92 -7.95 -1.92
C GLU A 54 6.88 -8.29 -0.42
N ALA A 55 6.15 -7.51 0.37
CA ALA A 55 5.97 -7.78 1.80
C ALA A 55 5.22 -9.09 2.06
N ALA A 56 4.12 -9.34 1.33
CA ALA A 56 3.36 -10.58 1.43
C ALA A 56 4.20 -11.79 1.01
N GLN A 57 4.91 -11.69 -0.12
CA GLN A 57 5.75 -12.77 -0.63
C GLN A 57 6.89 -13.13 0.33
N THR A 58 7.51 -12.13 0.96
CA THR A 58 8.56 -12.35 1.97
C THR A 58 7.99 -13.05 3.21
N ARG A 59 6.79 -12.65 3.65
CA ARG A 59 6.17 -13.17 4.86
C ARG A 59 5.61 -14.59 4.70
N PHE A 60 5.14 -14.92 3.51
CA PHE A 60 4.52 -16.20 3.18
C PHE A 60 5.35 -16.98 2.15
N GLU A 61 6.67 -16.86 2.21
CA GLU A 61 7.58 -17.52 1.27
C GLU A 61 7.29 -19.04 1.22
N GLY A 62 7.07 -19.56 0.01
CA GLY A 62 6.75 -20.97 -0.22
C GLY A 62 5.27 -21.34 -0.09
N LEU A 63 4.39 -20.39 0.21
CA LEU A 63 2.93 -20.57 0.18
C LEU A 63 2.32 -19.93 -1.08
N ASP A 64 1.20 -20.50 -1.55
CA ASP A 64 0.40 -19.83 -2.58
C ASP A 64 -0.39 -18.69 -1.94
N ILE A 65 -0.07 -17.46 -2.37
CA ILE A 65 -0.68 -16.21 -1.90
C ILE A 65 -1.41 -15.49 -3.03
N SER A 66 -1.84 -16.23 -4.04
CA SER A 66 -2.53 -15.70 -5.22
C SER A 66 -3.83 -14.97 -4.84
N GLU A 67 -4.57 -15.50 -3.87
CA GLU A 67 -5.79 -14.86 -3.34
C GLU A 67 -5.46 -13.57 -2.58
N LEU A 68 -4.48 -13.61 -1.66
CA LEU A 68 -4.04 -12.44 -0.91
C LEU A 68 -3.53 -11.31 -1.85
N HIS A 69 -2.84 -11.65 -2.93
CA HIS A 69 -2.44 -10.67 -3.94
C HIS A 69 -3.65 -9.98 -4.60
N ALA A 70 -4.73 -10.71 -4.87
CA ALA A 70 -5.94 -10.13 -5.45
C ALA A 70 -6.65 -9.21 -4.44
N GLU A 71 -6.67 -9.59 -3.17
CA GLU A 71 -7.23 -8.76 -2.09
C GLU A 71 -6.44 -7.46 -1.89
N ILE A 72 -5.10 -7.56 -1.87
CA ILE A 72 -4.20 -6.40 -1.83
C ILE A 72 -4.46 -5.47 -3.02
N ASP A 73 -4.62 -6.03 -4.23
CA ASP A 73 -4.92 -5.23 -5.41
C ASP A 73 -6.24 -4.47 -5.28
N ALA A 74 -7.31 -5.16 -4.88
CA ALA A 74 -8.62 -4.54 -4.69
C ALA A 74 -8.58 -3.46 -3.59
N MET A 75 -7.85 -3.70 -2.49
CA MET A 75 -7.65 -2.72 -1.44
C MET A 75 -6.95 -1.46 -1.98
N ILE A 76 -5.90 -1.63 -2.78
CA ILE A 76 -5.11 -0.51 -3.32
C ILE A 76 -5.88 0.25 -4.40
N GLU A 77 -6.67 -0.44 -5.23
CA GLU A 77 -7.57 0.20 -6.19
C GLU A 77 -8.64 1.06 -5.50
N SER A 78 -9.10 0.65 -4.32
CA SER A 78 -10.04 1.43 -3.50
C SER A 78 -9.41 2.67 -2.86
N LEU A 79 -8.07 2.75 -2.77
CA LEU A 79 -7.40 3.91 -2.17
C LEU A 79 -7.60 5.17 -3.01
N VAL A 80 -8.16 6.19 -2.37
CA VAL A 80 -8.22 7.55 -2.89
C VAL A 80 -6.90 8.23 -2.55
N ILE A 81 -6.01 8.32 -3.54
CA ILE A 81 -4.77 9.09 -3.43
C ILE A 81 -5.02 10.46 -4.04
N THR A 82 -5.05 11.48 -3.19
CA THR A 82 -5.14 12.88 -3.62
C THR A 82 -3.72 13.45 -3.70
N PRO A 83 -3.28 13.98 -4.85
CA PRO A 83 -2.00 14.68 -4.91
C PRO A 83 -2.09 15.96 -4.06
N GLN A 84 -1.06 16.32 -3.29
CA GLN A 84 -1.02 17.66 -2.68
C GLN A 84 -0.90 18.72 -3.78
N GLY A 85 -2.05 19.25 -4.18
CA GLY A 85 -2.13 20.21 -5.27
C GLY A 85 -3.39 21.07 -5.30
N GLU A 86 -4.44 20.75 -4.53
CA GLU A 86 -5.52 21.73 -4.27
C GLU A 86 -5.16 22.58 -3.06
N THR A 87 -4.13 23.42 -3.24
CA THR A 87 -4.13 24.68 -2.50
C THR A 87 -5.35 25.43 -3.00
N LEU A 88 -6.39 25.52 -2.17
CA LEU A 88 -7.55 26.39 -2.38
C LEU A 88 -7.05 27.80 -2.68
N THR A 89 -6.82 28.11 -3.96
CA THR A 89 -6.64 29.47 -4.43
C THR A 89 -7.97 30.15 -4.18
N SER A 90 -7.95 31.09 -3.24
CA SER A 90 -9.05 31.99 -2.95
C SER A 90 -9.65 32.55 -4.24
N ILE A 91 -10.98 32.50 -4.36
CA ILE A 91 -11.70 33.33 -5.33
C ILE A 91 -12.79 34.08 -4.57
N HIS A 92 -12.40 35.32 -4.25
CA HIS A 92 -13.15 36.58 -4.13
C HIS A 92 -14.48 36.67 -3.39
#